data_AF-A0A5C7SQ18-F1
#
_entry.id   AF-A0A5C7SQ18-F1
#
_cell.length_a   1.000
_cell.length_b   1.000
_cell.length_c   1.000
_cell.angle_alpha   90.00
_cell.angle_beta   90.00
_cell.angle_gamma   90.00
#
_symmetry.space_group_name_H-M   'P 1'
#
loop_
_entity.id
_entity.type
_entity.pdbx_description
1 polymer ?
#
loop_
_entity_poly.entity_id
_entity_poly.type
_entity_poly.pdbx_seq_one_letter_code
_entity_poly.pdbx_strand_id
1 'polypeptide(L)'
;MIAGRSWITGSAIAVSLLATSVPSNAEDGKDCAAISDDAKRLLCYDLIFKIKRTATQQSKWIVQEETSKIDDRKNVFVALDSNERLAGRFGQKDKARLLFACREGKTAFYITFGGHFMSSLNGGTVTYRIDKRPAAKKGMRESTDHQALGLWTAGEAIPFARDLFGAQSLYLQAVPHSESSVSADFDVAGLEQAIKPLAEACKWPAGGGADKQSRSTK
;
A
#
# COMPACT_ATOMS: atom_id res chain seq x y z
N MET A 1 76.14 47.52 10.14
CA MET A 1 75.55 46.19 10.38
C MET A 1 74.05 46.28 10.10
N ILE A 2 73.53 45.41 9.21
CA ILE A 2 72.18 44.78 9.21
C ILE A 2 70.97 45.75 9.11
N ALA A 3 69.90 45.57 8.32
CA ALA A 3 69.46 44.73 7.19
C ALA A 3 68.13 45.39 6.72
N GLY A 4 67.76 45.38 5.44
CA GLY A 4 66.97 44.29 4.86
C GLY A 4 65.49 44.68 4.67
N ARG A 5 65.17 45.27 3.50
CA ARG A 5 63.79 45.41 2.99
C ARG A 5 63.28 44.02 2.59
N SER A 6 62.07 43.65 3.01
CA SER A 6 61.37 42.47 2.49
C SER A 6 59.99 42.88 1.96
N TRP A 7 59.78 42.66 0.66
CA TRP A 7 58.50 42.81 -0.03
C TRP A 7 57.90 41.42 -0.14
N ILE A 8 56.78 41.16 0.53
CA ILE A 8 56.06 39.90 0.40
C ILE A 8 54.98 40.10 -0.66
N THR A 9 55.23 39.56 -1.86
CA THR A 9 54.23 39.37 -2.91
C THR A 9 53.33 38.20 -2.53
N GLY A 10 52.08 38.48 -2.15
CA GLY A 10 51.06 37.45 -1.91
C GLY A 10 50.37 37.06 -3.22
N SER A 11 50.64 35.86 -3.73
CA SER A 11 49.90 35.25 -4.84
C SER A 11 48.53 34.78 -4.34
N ALA A 12 47.45 35.33 -4.92
CA ALA A 12 46.10 34.84 -4.72
C ALA A 12 45.89 33.56 -5.55
N ILE A 13 45.69 32.42 -4.87
CA ILE A 13 45.30 31.16 -5.51
C ILE A 13 43.77 31.16 -5.64
N ALA A 14 43.28 31.27 -6.87
CA ALA A 14 41.87 31.10 -7.20
C ALA A 14 41.51 29.60 -7.21
N VAL A 15 40.71 29.17 -6.23
CA VAL A 15 40.15 27.81 -6.17
C VAL A 15 38.88 27.78 -7.02
N SER A 16 38.98 27.25 -8.24
CA SER A 16 37.81 26.98 -9.10
C SER A 16 37.06 25.74 -8.59
N LEU A 17 35.85 25.95 -8.07
CA LEU A 17 34.88 24.89 -7.76
C LEU A 17 34.29 24.34 -9.08
N LEU A 18 34.82 23.23 -9.56
CA LEU A 18 34.19 22.43 -10.62
C LEU A 18 33.03 21.62 -10.01
N ALA A 19 31.81 22.10 -10.20
CA ALA A 19 30.60 21.33 -9.93
C ALA A 19 30.54 20.15 -10.91
N THR A 20 30.85 18.94 -10.44
CA THR A 20 30.68 17.73 -11.26
C THR A 20 29.24 17.24 -11.12
N SER A 21 28.46 17.38 -12.20
CA SER A 21 27.12 16.79 -12.30
C SER A 21 27.22 15.28 -12.39
N VAL A 22 26.62 14.55 -11.45
CA VAL A 22 26.52 13.09 -11.46
C VAL A 22 25.44 12.68 -12.49
N PRO A 23 25.69 11.69 -13.36
CA PRO A 23 24.67 11.16 -14.27
C PRO A 23 23.54 10.48 -13.46
N SER A 24 22.30 10.91 -13.67
CA SER A 24 21.12 10.56 -12.87
C SER A 24 20.28 9.39 -13.42
N ASN A 25 20.79 8.60 -14.35
CA ASN A 25 19.96 7.64 -15.13
C ASN A 25 20.25 6.16 -14.87
N ALA A 26 20.87 5.81 -13.74
CA ALA A 26 21.16 4.41 -13.43
C ALA A 26 19.92 3.72 -12.82
N GLU A 27 19.38 2.71 -13.50
CA GLU A 27 18.18 1.96 -13.09
C GLU A 27 18.55 0.68 -12.31
N ASP A 28 19.73 0.11 -12.57
CA ASP A 28 20.24 -1.07 -11.87
C ASP A 28 21.74 -1.01 -11.51
N GLY A 29 22.23 -2.06 -10.83
CA GLY A 29 23.62 -2.11 -10.37
C GLY A 29 24.65 -2.27 -11.49
N LYS A 30 24.23 -2.65 -12.71
CA LYS A 30 25.11 -2.79 -13.87
C LYS A 30 25.46 -1.43 -14.44
N ASP A 31 24.51 -0.50 -14.39
CA ASP A 31 24.73 0.89 -14.82
C ASP A 31 25.79 1.59 -13.96
N CYS A 32 25.79 1.35 -12.64
CA CYS A 32 26.82 1.88 -11.74
C CYS A 32 28.21 1.24 -11.98
N ALA A 33 28.26 -0.04 -12.40
CA ALA A 33 29.51 -0.74 -12.64
C ALA A 33 30.31 -0.14 -13.81
N ALA A 34 29.61 0.49 -14.77
CA ALA A 34 30.22 1.14 -15.93
C ALA A 34 30.89 2.49 -15.61
N ILE A 35 30.68 3.04 -14.41
CA ILE A 35 31.29 4.31 -13.98
C ILE A 35 32.75 4.07 -13.60
N SER A 36 33.68 4.72 -14.31
CA SER A 36 35.12 4.57 -14.11
C SER A 36 35.65 5.31 -12.87
N ASP A 37 34.97 6.38 -12.47
CA ASP A 37 35.33 7.18 -11.29
C ASP A 37 34.82 6.49 -10.02
N ASP A 38 35.75 6.15 -9.12
CA ASP A 38 35.44 5.38 -7.91
C ASP A 38 34.45 6.08 -6.98
N ALA A 39 34.58 7.40 -6.79
CA ALA A 39 33.71 8.16 -5.90
C ALA A 39 32.30 8.27 -6.48
N LYS A 40 32.17 8.54 -7.79
CA LYS A 40 30.86 8.59 -8.48
C LYS A 40 30.21 7.22 -8.57
N ARG A 41 30.99 6.16 -8.76
CA ARG A 41 30.53 4.77 -8.76
C ARG A 41 29.95 4.40 -7.39
N LEU A 42 30.66 4.73 -6.31
CA LEU A 42 30.19 4.49 -4.95
C LEU A 42 28.88 5.24 -4.68
N LEU A 43 28.83 6.53 -5.01
CA LEU A 43 27.61 7.35 -4.84
C LEU A 43 26.42 6.81 -5.65
N CYS A 44 26.65 6.28 -6.86
CA CYS A 44 25.63 5.64 -7.69
C CYS A 44 25.04 4.41 -6.98
N TYR A 45 25.90 3.53 -6.45
CA TYR A 45 25.46 2.37 -5.69
C TYR A 45 24.65 2.79 -4.46
N ASP A 46 25.15 3.74 -3.67
CA ASP A 46 24.44 4.24 -2.49
C ASP A 46 23.05 4.79 -2.84
N LEU A 47 22.94 5.54 -3.94
CA LEU A 47 21.66 6.10 -4.41
C LEU A 47 20.67 4.99 -4.80
N ILE A 48 21.09 4.02 -5.63
CA ILE A 48 20.22 2.94 -6.09
C ILE A 48 19.83 2.04 -4.92
N PHE A 49 20.74 1.70 -4.01
CA PHE A 49 20.42 0.88 -2.84
C PHE A 49 19.52 1.62 -1.85
N LYS A 50 19.65 2.95 -1.69
CA LYS A 50 18.75 3.76 -0.86
C LYS A 50 17.36 3.87 -1.48
N ILE A 51 17.26 4.08 -2.79
CA ILE A 51 15.98 4.08 -3.54
C ILE A 51 15.34 2.70 -3.45
N LYS A 52 16.11 1.62 -3.69
CA LYS A 52 15.62 0.25 -3.53
C LYS A 52 15.16 -0.02 -2.11
N ARG A 53 15.92 0.30 -1.06
CA ARG A 53 15.46 0.12 0.34
C ARG A 53 14.18 0.91 0.66
N THR A 54 14.00 2.08 0.05
CA THR A 54 12.76 2.86 0.20
C THR A 54 11.60 2.17 -0.54
N ALA A 55 11.85 1.61 -1.72
CA ALA A 55 10.89 0.81 -2.48
C ALA A 55 10.65 -0.61 -1.90
N THR A 56 11.61 -1.13 -1.13
CA THR A 56 11.61 -2.42 -0.43
C THR A 56 11.41 -2.22 1.07
N GLN A 57 10.68 -1.18 1.51
CA GLN A 57 9.93 -1.34 2.75
C GLN A 57 8.93 -2.46 2.49
N GLN A 58 9.27 -3.66 2.97
CA GLN A 58 8.51 -4.88 2.74
C GLN A 58 7.07 -4.62 3.16
N SER A 59 6.16 -4.63 2.19
CA SER A 59 4.76 -4.33 2.43
C SER A 59 4.22 -5.30 3.49
N LYS A 60 3.47 -4.79 4.47
CA LYS A 60 2.79 -5.64 5.47
C LYS A 60 1.72 -6.55 4.86
N TRP A 61 1.37 -6.30 3.59
CA TRP A 61 0.47 -7.12 2.80
C TRP A 61 1.03 -8.53 2.59
N ILE A 62 0.21 -9.51 2.92
CA ILE A 62 0.48 -10.93 2.70
C ILE A 62 -0.24 -11.32 1.42
N VAL A 63 0.52 -11.82 0.44
CA VAL A 63 -0.03 -12.31 -0.84
C VAL A 63 0.08 -13.83 -0.85
N GLN A 64 -1.04 -14.51 -1.05
CA GLN A 64 -1.14 -15.95 -1.18
C GLN A 64 -1.78 -16.30 -2.51
N GLU A 65 -1.19 -17.25 -3.22
CA GLU A 65 -1.67 -17.75 -4.50
C GLU A 65 -1.91 -19.25 -4.40
N GLU A 66 -3.00 -19.72 -4.98
CA GLU A 66 -3.31 -21.15 -5.08
C GLU A 66 -3.99 -21.45 -6.41
N THR A 67 -3.88 -22.69 -6.88
CA THR A 67 -4.59 -23.17 -8.05
C THR A 67 -5.90 -23.82 -7.62
N SER A 68 -7.02 -23.38 -8.20
CA SER A 68 -8.34 -23.96 -7.99
C SER A 68 -8.35 -25.43 -8.40
N LYS A 69 -8.87 -26.30 -7.53
CA LYS A 69 -9.09 -27.72 -7.86
C LYS A 69 -10.34 -27.94 -8.71
N ILE A 70 -11.12 -26.89 -8.97
CA ILE A 70 -12.39 -26.96 -9.70
C ILE A 70 -12.17 -26.72 -11.19
N ASP A 71 -11.39 -25.69 -11.54
CA ASP A 71 -11.23 -25.25 -12.92
C ASP A 71 -9.80 -24.78 -13.29
N ASP A 72 -8.81 -25.11 -12.45
CA ASP A 72 -7.40 -24.76 -12.60
C ASP A 72 -7.09 -23.24 -12.66
N ARG A 73 -8.06 -22.38 -12.30
CA ARG A 73 -7.81 -20.95 -12.21
C ARG A 73 -6.91 -20.61 -11.04
N LYS A 74 -6.13 -19.55 -11.22
CA LYS A 74 -5.32 -18.95 -10.17
C LYS A 74 -6.22 -18.15 -9.22
N ASN A 75 -6.30 -18.60 -7.97
CA ASN A 75 -6.92 -17.87 -6.87
C ASN A 75 -5.83 -17.08 -6.14
N VAL A 76 -6.13 -15.82 -5.81
CA VAL A 76 -5.17 -14.92 -5.19
C VAL A 76 -5.83 -14.20 -4.02
N PHE A 77 -5.15 -14.19 -2.87
CA PHE A 77 -5.57 -13.54 -1.64
C PHE A 77 -4.53 -12.53 -1.22
N VAL A 78 -4.97 -11.31 -0.95
CA VAL A 78 -4.12 -10.20 -0.51
C VAL A 78 -4.69 -9.70 0.81
N ALA A 79 -3.94 -9.90 1.89
CA ALA A 79 -4.42 -9.69 3.25
C ALA A 79 -3.54 -8.69 4.02
N LEU A 80 -4.16 -7.92 4.90
CA LEU A 80 -3.47 -7.05 5.84
C LEU A 80 -4.14 -7.13 7.22
N ASP A 81 -3.32 -7.37 8.23
CA ASP A 81 -3.72 -7.39 9.62
C ASP A 81 -3.76 -5.97 10.22
N SER A 82 -4.70 -5.72 11.13
CA SER A 82 -4.78 -4.45 11.87
C SER A 82 -3.55 -4.21 12.75
N ASN A 83 -3.32 -2.95 13.09
CA ASN A 83 -2.23 -2.53 13.95
C ASN A 83 -2.42 -3.11 15.37
N GLU A 84 -3.63 -2.93 15.93
CA GLU A 84 -4.03 -3.45 17.24
C GLU A 84 -4.86 -4.73 17.14
N ARG A 85 -4.98 -5.44 18.27
CA ARG A 85 -5.91 -6.55 18.43
C ARG A 85 -7.24 -6.04 19.00
N LEU A 86 -8.34 -6.53 18.46
CA LEU A 86 -9.68 -6.31 18.98
C LEU A 86 -9.94 -7.26 20.14
N ALA A 87 -10.64 -6.76 21.16
CA ALA A 87 -11.12 -7.60 22.26
C ALA A 87 -12.44 -8.26 21.83
N GLY A 88 -12.41 -9.56 21.58
CA GLY A 88 -13.59 -10.36 21.32
C GLY A 88 -14.47 -10.51 22.56
N ARG A 89 -15.72 -10.93 22.34
CA ARG A 89 -16.76 -11.07 23.36
C ARG A 89 -16.36 -11.87 24.61
N PHE A 90 -15.46 -12.84 24.46
CA PHE A 90 -15.00 -13.72 25.55
C PHE A 90 -13.57 -13.40 26.01
N GLY A 91 -13.08 -12.18 25.77
CA GLY A 91 -11.74 -11.74 26.20
C GLY A 91 -10.58 -12.20 25.30
N GLN A 92 -10.87 -13.03 24.28
CA GLN A 92 -9.91 -13.39 23.24
C GLN A 92 -9.48 -12.13 22.50
N LYS A 93 -8.19 -11.97 22.23
CA LYS A 93 -7.67 -10.83 21.49
C LYS A 93 -7.13 -11.28 20.14
N ASP A 94 -7.82 -10.90 19.08
CA ASP A 94 -7.43 -11.22 17.72
C ASP A 94 -7.47 -9.98 16.83
N LYS A 95 -6.78 -10.03 15.68
CA LYS A 95 -6.70 -8.89 14.76
C LYS A 95 -7.91 -8.83 13.85
N ALA A 96 -8.29 -7.60 13.49
CA ALA A 96 -9.10 -7.41 12.30
C ALA A 96 -8.22 -7.64 11.07
N ARG A 97 -8.81 -8.08 9.97
CA ARG A 97 -8.07 -8.33 8.72
C ARG A 97 -8.82 -7.75 7.54
N LEU A 98 -8.11 -7.00 6.69
CA LEU A 98 -8.54 -6.64 5.35
C LEU A 98 -8.19 -7.78 4.40
N LEU A 99 -9.11 -8.16 3.53
CA LEU A 99 -8.87 -9.19 2.51
C LEU A 99 -9.40 -8.71 1.16
N PHE A 100 -8.53 -8.71 0.16
CA PHE A 100 -8.92 -8.76 -1.24
C PHE A 100 -8.75 -10.19 -1.73
N ALA A 101 -9.74 -10.70 -2.43
CA ALA A 101 -9.72 -12.05 -2.98
C ALA A 101 -10.09 -12.05 -4.46
N CYS A 102 -9.31 -12.76 -5.27
CA CYS A 102 -9.73 -13.30 -6.54
C CYS A 102 -10.01 -14.79 -6.35
N ARG A 103 -11.28 -15.18 -6.46
CA ARG A 103 -11.72 -16.58 -6.40
C ARG A 103 -12.51 -16.93 -7.65
N GLU A 104 -12.05 -17.93 -8.39
CA GLU A 104 -12.69 -18.40 -9.63
C GLU A 104 -12.91 -17.25 -10.66
N GLY A 105 -12.00 -16.28 -10.70
CA GLY A 105 -12.10 -15.08 -11.54
C GLY A 105 -13.06 -14.00 -11.03
N LYS A 106 -13.55 -14.09 -9.79
CA LYS A 106 -14.38 -13.06 -9.14
C LYS A 106 -13.59 -12.31 -8.08
N THR A 107 -13.57 -10.98 -8.18
CA THR A 107 -12.95 -10.11 -7.17
C THR A 107 -13.95 -9.75 -6.08
N ALA A 108 -13.53 -9.87 -4.82
CA ALA A 108 -14.23 -9.38 -3.64
C ALA A 108 -13.27 -8.68 -2.68
N PHE A 109 -13.83 -7.80 -1.84
CA PHE A 109 -13.15 -7.22 -0.69
C PHE A 109 -13.98 -7.51 0.56
N TYR A 110 -13.35 -7.91 1.66
CA TYR A 110 -14.05 -8.13 2.92
C TYR A 110 -13.14 -7.94 4.12
N ILE A 111 -13.76 -7.69 5.26
CA ILE A 111 -13.11 -7.39 6.52
C ILE A 111 -13.59 -8.39 7.56
N THR A 112 -12.67 -9.04 8.25
CA THR A 112 -12.97 -9.79 9.49
C THR A 112 -12.62 -8.95 10.70
N PHE A 113 -13.35 -9.12 11.78
CA PHE A 113 -13.19 -8.33 13.01
C PHE A 113 -12.81 -9.24 14.18
N GLY A 114 -11.68 -9.96 14.10
CA GLY A 114 -11.11 -10.67 15.25
C GLY A 114 -12.06 -11.60 16.03
N GLY A 115 -12.95 -12.32 15.33
CA GLY A 115 -13.91 -13.26 15.92
C GLY A 115 -15.27 -12.65 16.33
N HIS A 116 -15.51 -11.37 16.05
CA HIS A 116 -16.85 -10.78 16.20
C HIS A 116 -17.82 -11.28 15.12
N PHE A 117 -19.07 -11.51 15.52
CA PHE A 117 -20.15 -11.84 14.59
C PHE A 117 -20.74 -10.57 13.97
N MET A 118 -20.85 -10.54 12.65
CA MET A 118 -21.32 -9.40 11.87
C MET A 118 -22.72 -9.64 11.30
N SER A 119 -23.44 -8.55 11.03
CA SER A 119 -24.79 -8.60 10.45
C SER A 119 -25.03 -7.38 9.56
N SER A 120 -25.62 -7.57 8.37
CA SER A 120 -25.95 -6.42 7.51
C SER A 120 -27.19 -5.66 7.97
N LEU A 121 -28.15 -6.32 8.62
CA LEU A 121 -29.44 -5.75 9.04
C LEU A 121 -29.29 -4.48 9.88
N ASN A 122 -28.34 -4.47 10.82
CA ASN A 122 -28.11 -3.33 11.73
C ASN A 122 -26.61 -2.92 11.83
N GLY A 123 -25.72 -3.59 11.11
CA GLY A 123 -24.26 -3.39 11.20
C GLY A 123 -23.54 -3.35 9.85
N GLY A 124 -24.27 -3.42 8.74
CA GLY A 124 -23.67 -3.47 7.39
C GLY A 124 -23.04 -2.15 6.93
N THR A 125 -23.29 -1.04 7.62
CA THR A 125 -22.67 0.25 7.27
C THR A 125 -21.34 0.39 8.00
N VAL A 126 -20.25 0.33 7.25
CA VAL A 126 -18.90 0.57 7.74
C VAL A 126 -18.55 2.04 7.58
N THR A 127 -18.12 2.66 8.67
CA THR A 127 -17.52 4.00 8.63
C THR A 127 -16.02 3.85 8.42
N TYR A 128 -15.46 4.58 7.47
CA TYR A 128 -14.05 4.49 7.14
C TYR A 128 -13.42 5.86 6.90
N ARG A 129 -12.13 5.96 7.15
CA ARG A 129 -11.33 7.16 6.87
C ARG A 129 -9.99 6.73 6.30
N ILE A 130 -9.64 7.27 5.14
CA ILE A 130 -8.36 7.00 4.50
C ILE A 130 -7.46 8.22 4.68
N ASP A 131 -6.33 8.02 5.36
CA ASP A 131 -5.43 9.10 5.76
C ASP A 131 -6.19 10.25 6.45
N LYS A 132 -5.90 11.49 6.01
CA LYS A 132 -6.52 12.70 6.54
C LYS A 132 -7.79 13.09 5.79
N ARG A 133 -8.29 12.29 4.83
CA ARG A 133 -9.54 12.59 4.13
C ARG A 133 -10.73 12.62 5.09
N PRO A 134 -11.84 13.32 4.76
CA PRO A 134 -13.07 13.21 5.54
C PRO A 134 -13.54 11.75 5.65
N ALA A 135 -14.11 11.40 6.81
CA ALA A 135 -14.69 10.07 6.98
C ALA A 135 -15.88 9.87 6.05
N ALA A 136 -16.04 8.65 5.55
CA ALA A 136 -17.11 8.25 4.65
C ALA A 136 -17.78 6.97 5.19
N LYS A 137 -18.95 6.64 4.61
CA LYS A 137 -19.69 5.43 4.94
C LYS A 137 -19.81 4.54 3.71
N LYS A 138 -19.68 3.23 3.90
CA LYS A 138 -19.86 2.23 2.85
C LYS A 138 -20.81 1.14 3.35
N GLY A 139 -21.86 0.87 2.58
CA GLY A 139 -22.69 -0.32 2.80
C GLY A 139 -21.92 -1.56 2.38
N MET A 140 -21.88 -2.55 3.27
CA MET A 140 -21.26 -3.86 3.09
C MET A 140 -22.24 -4.95 3.55
N ARG A 141 -22.11 -6.13 2.97
CA ARG A 141 -22.99 -7.28 3.27
C ARG A 141 -22.23 -8.29 4.10
N GLU A 142 -22.91 -8.96 5.02
CA GLU A 142 -22.32 -10.02 5.82
C GLU A 142 -21.90 -11.22 4.96
N SER A 143 -20.87 -11.93 5.41
CA SER A 143 -20.54 -13.25 4.88
C SER A 143 -21.56 -14.30 5.33
N THR A 144 -21.58 -15.44 4.62
CA THR A 144 -22.48 -16.56 4.94
C THR A 144 -22.21 -17.21 6.29
N ASP A 145 -20.99 -17.09 6.81
CA ASP A 145 -20.60 -17.54 8.16
C ASP A 145 -20.68 -16.43 9.22
N HIS A 146 -21.18 -15.25 8.85
CA HIS A 146 -21.31 -14.07 9.71
C HIS A 146 -20.01 -13.56 10.33
N GLN A 147 -18.84 -13.94 9.81
CA GLN A 147 -17.53 -13.51 10.34
C GLN A 147 -16.97 -12.24 9.67
N ALA A 148 -17.58 -11.80 8.56
CA ALA A 148 -17.07 -10.68 7.77
C ALA A 148 -18.17 -9.74 7.28
N LEU A 149 -17.76 -8.52 6.96
CA LEU A 149 -18.50 -7.59 6.11
C LEU A 149 -17.73 -7.36 4.82
N GLY A 150 -18.41 -7.42 3.68
CA GLY A 150 -17.75 -7.35 2.39
C GLY A 150 -18.50 -6.64 1.26
N LEU A 151 -17.69 -6.26 0.28
CA LEU A 151 -18.05 -5.86 -1.08
C LEU A 151 -17.82 -7.08 -1.97
N TRP A 152 -18.88 -7.82 -2.23
CA TRP A 152 -18.81 -9.14 -2.86
C TRP A 152 -18.81 -9.12 -4.40
N THR A 153 -18.76 -7.94 -5.00
CA THR A 153 -18.74 -7.77 -6.45
C THR A 153 -17.52 -6.97 -6.88
N ALA A 154 -17.00 -7.27 -8.07
CA ALA A 154 -15.87 -6.54 -8.65
C ALA A 154 -16.19 -5.04 -8.83
N GLY A 155 -17.43 -4.70 -9.20
CA GLY A 155 -17.87 -3.32 -9.37
C GLY A 155 -17.84 -2.48 -8.08
N GLU A 156 -17.86 -3.12 -6.91
CA GLU A 156 -17.74 -2.45 -5.62
C GLU A 156 -16.33 -2.54 -5.04
N ALA A 157 -15.69 -3.72 -5.15
CA ALA A 157 -14.39 -4.00 -4.54
C ALA A 157 -13.23 -3.32 -5.28
N ILE A 158 -13.26 -3.28 -6.62
CA ILE A 158 -12.17 -2.69 -7.43
C ILE A 158 -12.05 -1.18 -7.17
N PRO A 159 -13.13 -0.38 -7.21
CA PRO A 159 -13.05 1.04 -6.89
C PRO A 159 -12.56 1.28 -5.45
N PHE A 160 -13.02 0.48 -4.48
CA PHE A 160 -12.57 0.60 -3.10
C PHE A 160 -11.07 0.31 -2.94
N ALA A 161 -10.55 -0.71 -3.63
CA ALA A 161 -9.12 -1.01 -3.65
C ALA A 161 -8.31 0.15 -4.25
N ARG A 162 -8.78 0.72 -5.36
CA ARG A 162 -8.13 1.85 -6.03
C ARG A 162 -8.13 3.12 -5.20
N ASP A 163 -9.19 3.36 -4.43
CA ASP A 163 -9.24 4.47 -3.48
C ASP A 163 -8.15 4.38 -2.40
N LEU A 164 -7.60 3.19 -2.15
CA LEU A 164 -6.50 2.96 -1.21
C LEU A 164 -5.10 3.00 -1.86
N PHE A 165 -5.00 3.14 -3.18
CA PHE A 165 -3.69 3.25 -3.85
C PHE A 165 -3.00 4.55 -3.45
N GLY A 166 -1.71 4.45 -3.09
CA GLY A 166 -0.91 5.55 -2.53
C GLY A 166 -1.25 5.96 -1.09
N ALA A 167 -2.32 5.42 -0.49
CA ALA A 167 -2.68 5.72 0.89
C ALA A 167 -1.70 5.10 1.90
N GLN A 168 -1.58 5.73 3.07
CA GLN A 168 -0.70 5.24 4.14
C GLN A 168 -1.49 4.51 5.23
N SER A 169 -2.70 4.99 5.53
CA SER A 169 -3.50 4.55 6.66
C SER A 169 -4.98 4.43 6.30
N LEU A 170 -5.64 3.43 6.89
CA LEU A 170 -7.09 3.23 6.83
C LEU A 170 -7.61 2.98 8.26
N TYR A 171 -8.52 3.83 8.70
CA TYR A 171 -9.34 3.60 9.89
C TYR A 171 -10.68 3.01 9.47
N LEU A 172 -11.16 2.01 10.22
CA LEU A 172 -12.47 1.39 10.05
C LEU A 172 -13.23 1.34 11.38
N GLN A 173 -14.54 1.53 11.31
CA GLN A 173 -15.47 1.30 12.41
C GLN A 173 -16.72 0.57 11.91
N ALA A 174 -17.13 -0.48 12.61
CA ALA A 174 -18.33 -1.26 12.34
C ALA A 174 -19.02 -1.66 13.64
N VAL A 175 -20.27 -2.09 13.55
CA VAL A 175 -21.06 -2.56 14.70
C VAL A 175 -21.32 -4.06 14.55
N PRO A 176 -20.68 -4.90 15.37
CA PRO A 176 -20.98 -6.32 15.40
C PRO A 176 -22.41 -6.59 15.92
N HIS A 177 -22.92 -7.78 15.63
CA HIS A 177 -24.27 -8.18 16.01
C HIS A 177 -24.42 -8.21 17.53
N SER A 178 -25.37 -7.42 18.05
CA SER A 178 -25.70 -7.33 19.47
C SER A 178 -24.52 -6.90 20.37
N GLU A 179 -23.57 -6.13 19.83
CA GLU A 179 -22.40 -5.60 20.54
C GLU A 179 -22.21 -4.10 20.26
N SER A 180 -21.29 -3.47 20.98
CA SER A 180 -20.88 -2.08 20.73
C SER A 180 -19.98 -1.97 19.51
N SER A 181 -19.87 -0.76 18.94
CA SER A 181 -18.99 -0.51 17.80
C SER A 181 -17.55 -0.90 18.10
N VAL A 182 -16.90 -1.54 17.13
CA VAL A 182 -15.47 -1.85 17.15
C VAL A 182 -14.77 -1.06 16.06
N SER A 183 -13.50 -0.73 16.28
CA SER A 183 -12.68 -0.01 15.32
C SER A 183 -11.29 -0.61 15.17
N ALA A 184 -10.71 -0.46 13.99
CA ALA A 184 -9.37 -0.95 13.68
C ALA A 184 -8.64 0.01 12.74
N ASP A 185 -7.34 0.16 13.00
CA ASP A 185 -6.42 0.93 12.17
C ASP A 185 -5.50 -0.01 11.37
N PHE A 186 -5.20 0.38 10.14
CA PHE A 186 -4.40 -0.39 9.19
C PHE A 186 -3.38 0.50 8.48
N ASP A 187 -2.13 0.03 8.41
CA ASP A 187 -1.09 0.64 7.58
C ASP A 187 -1.16 0.07 6.15
N VAL A 188 -1.94 0.71 5.29
CA VAL A 188 -2.29 0.20 3.95
C VAL A 188 -1.25 0.46 2.87
N ALA A 189 -0.13 1.10 3.22
CA ALA A 189 0.95 1.40 2.29
C ALA A 189 1.40 0.16 1.49
N GLY A 190 1.67 0.37 0.19
CA GLY A 190 2.14 -0.68 -0.72
C GLY A 190 1.05 -1.59 -1.32
N LEU A 191 -0.24 -1.32 -1.07
CA LEU A 191 -1.34 -2.11 -1.64
C LEU A 191 -1.31 -2.18 -3.17
N GLU A 192 -1.01 -1.06 -3.84
CA GLU A 192 -0.97 -0.99 -5.31
C GLU A 192 0.01 -1.99 -5.91
N GLN A 193 1.13 -2.24 -5.23
CA GLN A 193 2.10 -3.23 -5.65
C GLN A 193 1.66 -4.65 -5.26
N ALA A 194 1.15 -4.83 -4.04
CA ALA A 194 0.75 -6.13 -3.51
C ALA A 194 -0.46 -6.74 -4.24
N ILE A 195 -1.37 -5.93 -4.77
CA ILE A 195 -2.60 -6.41 -5.42
C ILE A 195 -2.42 -6.80 -6.89
N LYS A 196 -1.24 -6.55 -7.50
CA LYS A 196 -1.00 -6.83 -8.93
C LYS A 196 -1.32 -8.28 -9.35
N PRO A 197 -0.87 -9.33 -8.63
CA PRO A 197 -1.18 -10.71 -9.04
C PRO A 197 -2.68 -11.02 -8.97
N LEU A 198 -3.40 -10.39 -8.04
CA LEU A 198 -4.86 -10.49 -7.93
C LEU A 198 -5.56 -9.81 -9.11
N ALA A 199 -5.14 -8.59 -9.43
CA ALA A 199 -5.68 -7.83 -10.54
C ALA A 199 -5.48 -8.54 -11.89
N GLU A 200 -4.33 -9.19 -12.08
CA GLU A 200 -4.03 -10.03 -13.25
C GLU A 200 -4.91 -11.27 -13.30
N ALA A 201 -4.96 -12.05 -12.22
CA ALA A 201 -5.75 -13.29 -12.14
C ALA A 201 -7.25 -13.04 -12.40
N CYS A 202 -7.77 -11.92 -11.90
CA CYS A 202 -9.18 -11.53 -12.07
C CYS A 202 -9.42 -10.55 -13.22
N LYS A 203 -8.43 -10.29 -14.09
CA LYS A 203 -8.56 -9.46 -15.30
C LYS A 203 -9.19 -8.09 -15.04
N TRP A 204 -8.67 -7.35 -14.05
CA TRP A 204 -9.18 -6.01 -13.76
C TRP A 204 -9.08 -5.10 -14.98
N PRO A 205 -10.08 -4.21 -15.22
CA PRO A 205 -10.02 -3.27 -16.33
C PRO A 205 -8.86 -2.29 -16.12
N ALA A 206 -8.13 -1.91 -17.18
CA ALA A 206 -7.08 -0.92 -17.08
C ALA A 206 -7.68 0.47 -16.74
N GLY A 207 -7.33 1.03 -15.57
CA GLY A 207 -7.81 2.34 -15.13
C GLY A 207 -9.25 2.35 -14.58
N GLY A 208 -9.51 3.28 -13.67
CA GLY A 208 -10.87 3.55 -13.19
C GLY A 208 -10.84 4.09 -11.77
N GLY A 209 -10.36 5.33 -11.67
CA GLY A 209 -10.97 6.28 -10.75
C GLY A 209 -12.31 6.68 -11.36
N ALA A 210 -13.37 6.48 -10.58
CA ALA A 210 -14.70 7.07 -10.70
C ALA A 210 -15.17 7.52 -12.10
N ASP A 211 -15.84 6.64 -12.84
CA ASP A 211 -16.81 7.08 -13.85
C ASP A 211 -18.18 7.25 -13.16
N LYS A 212 -18.43 8.46 -12.63
CA LYS A 212 -19.78 8.91 -12.30
C LYS A 212 -20.46 9.39 -13.58
N GLN A 213 -20.85 8.48 -14.47
CA GLN A 213 -21.80 8.83 -15.52
C GLN A 213 -23.21 8.51 -15.03
N SER A 214 -23.87 9.57 -14.57
CA SER A 214 -25.31 9.65 -14.40
C SER A 214 -26.04 9.04 -15.60
N ARG A 215 -26.71 7.91 -15.40
CA ARG A 215 -27.74 7.44 -16.32
C ARG A 215 -29.05 8.12 -15.94
N SER A 216 -29.12 9.41 -16.29
CA SER A 216 -30.36 10.14 -16.53
C SER A 216 -30.82 9.81 -17.94
N THR A 217 -32.15 9.80 -18.15
CA THR A 217 -32.93 9.45 -19.36
C THR A 217 -33.05 7.94 -19.61
N LYS A 218 -34.25 7.37 -19.78
CA LYS A 218 -35.50 7.92 -20.32
C LYS A 218 -36.70 7.17 -19.73
#